data_AF-A0A966WZQ8-F1
#
_entry.id   AF-A0A966WZQ8-F1
#
_cell.length_a   1.000
_cell.length_b   1.000
_cell.length_c   1.000
_cell.angle_alpha   90.00
_cell.angle_beta   90.00
_cell.angle_gamma   90.00
#
_symmetry.space_group_name_H-M   'P 1'
#
loop_
_entity.id
_entity.type
_entity.pdbx_description
1 polymer ?
#
loop_
_entity_poly.entity_id
_entity_poly.type
_entity_poly.pdbx_seq_one_letter_code
_entity_poly.pdbx_strand_id
1 'polypeptide(L)'
;LGLWLYSRAIGFSVRPFVSILLVFFVLPFSVFAILSGGGGLPHWTTPAWFCLAPIAGLGLAQWWQSGKRWLISLILAVQGTLVISGLTLVMTAGYPIASQFKTNPLADLYGWRSASTRANLLVNELKASGIAVQNWTLASRVAWYAKPTPIFVLDDRQDQFDLWFGKLPEGSNVILLNWSEMSFKAPVGEGQFRTCRPLDRLRIAHLGQALSQFELSYCQGWGGKSKPEREALSLRP
;
A
#
# COMPACT_ATOMS: atom_id res chain seq x y z
N LEU A 1 -14.07 -11.46 -21.72
CA LEU A 1 -14.57 -11.47 -23.12
C LEU A 1 -13.80 -12.45 -24.02
N GLY A 2 -12.47 -12.38 -24.13
CA GLY A 2 -11.67 -13.36 -24.90
C GLY A 2 -11.92 -14.83 -24.52
N LEU A 3 -12.04 -15.14 -23.22
CA LEU A 3 -12.40 -16.50 -22.76
C LEU A 3 -13.81 -16.95 -23.16
N TRP A 4 -14.79 -16.04 -23.11
CA TRP A 4 -16.17 -16.35 -23.51
C TRP A 4 -16.24 -16.70 -25.00
N LEU A 5 -15.42 -16.05 -25.82
CA LEU A 5 -15.34 -16.30 -27.25
C LEU A 5 -14.61 -17.58 -27.60
N TYR A 6 -13.47 -17.83 -26.93
CA TYR A 6 -12.76 -19.11 -27.01
C TYR A 6 -13.72 -20.26 -26.68
N SER A 7 -14.48 -20.17 -25.59
CA SER A 7 -15.47 -21.20 -25.21
C SER A 7 -16.58 -21.45 -26.25
N ARG A 8 -16.92 -20.44 -27.08
CA ARG A 8 -17.89 -20.57 -28.18
C ARG A 8 -17.28 -21.11 -29.47
N ALA A 9 -15.98 -20.90 -29.70
CA ALA A 9 -15.27 -21.31 -30.91
C ALA A 9 -14.85 -22.78 -30.91
N ILE A 10 -14.91 -23.46 -29.76
CA ILE A 10 -14.39 -24.83 -29.62
C ILE A 10 -15.52 -25.86 -29.66
N GLY A 11 -15.23 -27.00 -30.29
CA GLY A 11 -16.13 -28.14 -30.38
C GLY A 11 -16.61 -28.67 -29.02
N PHE A 12 -17.76 -29.35 -29.04
CA PHE A 12 -18.48 -29.79 -27.83
C PHE A 12 -17.63 -30.64 -26.87
N SER A 13 -16.62 -31.36 -27.37
CA SER A 13 -15.73 -32.22 -26.58
C SER A 13 -14.73 -31.47 -25.68
N VAL A 14 -14.39 -30.22 -26.00
CA VAL A 14 -13.34 -29.45 -25.28
C VAL A 14 -13.93 -28.40 -24.33
N ARG A 15 -15.25 -28.14 -24.44
CA ARG A 15 -16.02 -27.28 -23.52
C ARG A 15 -15.83 -27.63 -22.03
N PRO A 16 -15.86 -28.91 -21.58
CA PRO A 16 -15.67 -29.21 -20.17
C PRO A 16 -14.28 -28.80 -19.67
N PHE A 17 -13.24 -28.94 -20.50
CA PHE A 17 -11.88 -28.52 -20.14
C PHE A 17 -11.77 -26.99 -19.98
N VAL A 18 -12.38 -26.23 -20.90
CA VAL A 18 -12.43 -24.75 -20.80
C VAL A 18 -13.24 -24.29 -19.59
N SER A 19 -14.34 -24.96 -19.27
CA SER A 19 -15.13 -24.70 -18.06
C SER A 19 -14.34 -24.98 -16.78
N ILE A 20 -13.58 -26.07 -16.71
CA ILE A 20 -12.69 -26.38 -15.58
C ILE A 20 -11.61 -25.30 -15.44
N LEU A 21 -10.99 -24.91 -16.55
CA LEU A 21 -9.99 -23.84 -16.56
C LEU A 21 -10.60 -22.51 -16.07
N LEU A 22 -11.80 -22.17 -16.53
CA LEU A 22 -12.54 -20.99 -16.09
C LEU A 22 -12.83 -21.00 -14.60
N VAL A 23 -13.30 -22.12 -14.05
CA VAL A 23 -13.56 -22.26 -12.61
C VAL A 23 -12.26 -22.15 -11.83
N PHE A 24 -11.18 -22.79 -12.31
CA PHE A 24 -9.84 -22.70 -11.71
C PHE A 24 -9.32 -21.26 -11.64
N PHE A 25 -9.70 -20.37 -12.56
CA PHE A 25 -9.30 -18.96 -12.53
C PHE A 25 -10.28 -18.04 -11.80
N VAL A 26 -11.58 -18.20 -12.03
CA VAL A 26 -12.63 -17.35 -11.44
C VAL A 26 -12.68 -17.54 -9.93
N LEU A 27 -12.55 -18.76 -9.43
CA LEU A 27 -12.72 -19.05 -8.01
C LEU A 27 -11.60 -18.40 -7.16
N PRO A 28 -10.29 -18.61 -7.44
CA PRO A 28 -9.24 -17.88 -6.74
C PRO A 28 -9.31 -16.38 -6.98
N PHE A 29 -9.61 -15.94 -8.21
CA PHE A 29 -9.74 -14.51 -8.51
C PHE A 29 -10.83 -13.84 -7.67
N SER A 30 -12.03 -14.43 -7.59
CA SER A 30 -13.13 -13.92 -6.78
C SER A 30 -12.79 -13.93 -5.29
N VAL A 31 -12.16 -14.99 -4.79
CA VAL A 31 -11.69 -15.05 -3.39
C VAL A 31 -10.70 -13.92 -3.11
N PHE A 32 -9.67 -13.75 -3.94
CA PHE A 32 -8.68 -12.69 -3.75
C PHE A 32 -9.25 -11.28 -3.96
N ALA A 33 -10.19 -11.09 -4.89
CA ALA A 33 -10.87 -9.81 -5.10
C ALA A 33 -11.75 -9.43 -3.90
N ILE A 34 -12.52 -10.38 -3.34
CA ILE A 34 -13.32 -10.16 -2.14
C ILE A 34 -12.42 -9.85 -0.94
N LEU A 35 -11.32 -10.59 -0.79
CA LEU A 35 -10.36 -10.38 0.29
C LEU A 35 -9.47 -9.15 0.09
N SER A 36 -9.41 -8.57 -1.10
CA SER A 36 -8.55 -7.40 -1.39
C SER A 36 -8.96 -6.15 -0.61
N GLY A 37 -10.24 -6.03 -0.26
CA GLY A 37 -10.74 -4.98 0.63
C GLY A 37 -10.37 -5.17 2.11
N GLY A 38 -9.92 -6.37 2.50
CA GLY A 38 -9.58 -6.73 3.88
C GLY A 38 -8.11 -7.08 4.13
N GLY A 39 -7.23 -6.94 3.13
CA GLY A 39 -5.79 -7.23 3.26
C GLY A 39 -5.16 -8.04 2.13
N GLY A 40 -5.94 -8.52 1.15
CA GLY A 40 -5.40 -9.14 -0.06
C GLY A 40 -4.69 -8.09 -0.91
N LEU A 41 -3.38 -8.25 -1.13
CA LEU A 41 -2.66 -7.29 -1.97
C LEU A 41 -3.09 -7.47 -3.44
N PRO A 42 -3.13 -6.41 -4.27
CA PRO A 42 -3.60 -6.52 -5.66
C PRO A 42 -2.84 -7.57 -6.48
N HIS A 43 -1.57 -7.79 -6.15
CA HIS A 43 -0.70 -8.75 -6.83
C HIS A 43 -1.08 -10.22 -6.65
N TRP A 44 -1.92 -10.56 -5.67
CA TRP A 44 -2.34 -11.96 -5.45
C TRP A 44 -3.20 -12.47 -6.61
N THR A 45 -3.82 -11.57 -7.40
CA THR A 45 -4.54 -11.95 -8.61
C THR A 45 -3.66 -12.04 -9.86
N THR A 46 -2.40 -11.56 -9.81
CA THR A 46 -1.51 -11.49 -10.98
C THR A 46 -1.27 -12.83 -11.67
N PRO A 47 -1.04 -13.96 -10.96
CA PRO A 47 -0.88 -15.25 -11.63
C PRO A 47 -2.09 -15.66 -12.47
N ALA A 48 -3.31 -15.38 -11.98
CA ALA A 48 -4.53 -15.66 -12.72
C ALA A 48 -4.59 -14.84 -14.02
N TRP A 49 -4.26 -13.55 -13.95
CA TRP A 49 -4.19 -12.69 -15.14
C TRP A 49 -3.14 -13.16 -16.14
N PHE A 50 -1.95 -13.53 -15.66
CA PHE A 50 -0.86 -14.02 -16.50
C PHE A 50 -1.26 -15.26 -17.28
N CYS A 51 -1.91 -16.23 -16.63
CA CYS A 51 -2.37 -17.45 -17.31
C CYS A 51 -3.56 -17.22 -18.24
N LEU A 52 -4.43 -16.24 -17.96
CA LEU A 52 -5.57 -15.91 -18.83
C LEU A 52 -5.16 -15.11 -20.08
N ALA A 53 -4.03 -14.42 -20.05
CA ALA A 53 -3.60 -13.53 -21.13
C ALA A 53 -3.44 -14.23 -22.49
N PRO A 54 -2.80 -15.42 -22.61
CA PRO A 54 -2.72 -16.14 -23.90
C PRO A 54 -4.09 -16.52 -24.46
N ILE A 55 -5.01 -17.00 -23.61
CA ILE A 55 -6.37 -17.40 -24.02
C ILE A 55 -7.17 -16.17 -24.48
N ALA A 56 -7.02 -15.04 -23.78
CA ALA A 56 -7.61 -13.78 -24.19
C ALA A 56 -7.05 -13.32 -25.55
N GLY A 57 -5.75 -13.49 -25.79
CA GLY A 57 -5.08 -13.19 -27.04
C GLY A 57 -5.63 -13.98 -28.23
N LEU A 58 -5.87 -15.29 -28.07
CA LEU A 58 -6.50 -16.12 -29.10
C LEU A 58 -7.90 -15.61 -29.49
N GLY A 59 -8.72 -15.26 -28.50
CA GLY A 59 -10.06 -14.69 -28.74
C GLY A 59 -10.02 -13.35 -29.47
N LEU A 60 -9.05 -12.49 -29.14
CA LEU A 60 -8.82 -11.22 -29.83
C LEU A 60 -8.38 -11.43 -31.29
N ALA A 61 -7.47 -12.36 -31.54
CA ALA A 61 -7.02 -12.70 -32.89
C ALA A 61 -8.17 -13.20 -33.77
N GLN A 62 -9.05 -14.05 -33.24
CA GLN A 62 -10.24 -14.53 -33.95
C GLN A 62 -11.20 -13.38 -34.31
N TRP A 63 -11.44 -12.45 -33.37
CA TRP A 63 -12.26 -11.28 -33.61
C TRP A 63 -11.68 -10.33 -34.65
N TRP A 64 -10.37 -10.17 -34.63
CA TRP A 64 -9.65 -9.39 -35.63
C TRP A 64 -9.85 -9.95 -37.05
N GLN A 65 -9.72 -11.27 -37.20
CA GLN A 65 -9.95 -11.98 -38.46
C GLN A 65 -11.43 -11.94 -38.89
N SER A 66 -12.36 -11.99 -37.94
CA SER A 66 -13.81 -11.94 -38.19
C SER A 66 -14.36 -10.54 -38.50
N GLY A 67 -13.49 -9.54 -38.74
CA GLY A 67 -13.90 -8.16 -39.04
C GLY A 67 -14.45 -7.36 -37.86
N LYS A 68 -14.40 -7.89 -36.63
CA LYS A 68 -14.94 -7.25 -35.40
C LYS A 68 -14.00 -6.21 -34.80
N ARG A 69 -13.23 -5.51 -35.62
CA ARG A 69 -12.20 -4.56 -35.19
C ARG A 69 -12.78 -3.42 -34.35
N TRP A 70 -14.00 -2.97 -34.68
CA TRP A 70 -14.68 -1.91 -33.92
C TRP A 70 -14.92 -2.28 -32.45
N LEU A 71 -15.26 -3.55 -32.15
CA LEU A 71 -15.44 -4.03 -30.78
C LEU A 71 -14.12 -4.03 -30.00
N ILE A 72 -13.03 -4.41 -30.67
CA ILE A 72 -11.69 -4.38 -30.08
C ILE A 72 -11.33 -2.93 -29.77
N SER A 73 -11.53 -2.00 -30.71
CA SER A 73 -11.30 -0.57 -30.52
C SER A 73 -12.14 0.01 -29.39
N LEU A 74 -13.43 -0.35 -29.29
CA LEU A 74 -14.30 0.09 -28.20
C LEU A 74 -13.79 -0.38 -26.84
N ILE A 75 -13.41 -1.66 -26.72
CA ILE A 75 -12.88 -2.21 -25.46
C ILE A 75 -11.56 -1.52 -25.08
N LEU A 76 -10.65 -1.32 -26.04
CA LEU A 76 -9.41 -0.61 -25.80
C LEU A 76 -9.65 0.85 -25.40
N ALA A 77 -10.62 1.51 -26.02
CA ALA A 77 -11.02 2.87 -25.64
C ALA A 77 -11.54 2.90 -24.20
N VAL A 78 -12.45 2.00 -23.82
CA VAL A 78 -12.97 1.90 -22.44
C VAL A 78 -11.85 1.61 -21.45
N GLN A 79 -10.97 0.65 -21.73
CA GLN A 79 -9.83 0.33 -20.87
C GLN A 79 -8.87 1.53 -20.74
N GLY A 80 -8.55 2.18 -21.86
CA GLY A 80 -7.71 3.37 -21.89
C GLY A 80 -8.31 4.50 -21.05
N THR A 81 -9.62 4.76 -21.19
CA THR A 81 -10.33 5.73 -20.37
C THR A 81 -10.25 5.37 -18.89
N LEU A 82 -10.53 4.11 -18.50
CA LEU A 82 -10.44 3.69 -17.10
C LEU A 82 -9.03 3.84 -16.52
N VAL A 83 -7.99 3.48 -17.28
CA VAL A 83 -6.59 3.64 -16.86
C VAL A 83 -6.25 5.11 -16.70
N ILE A 84 -6.60 5.96 -17.68
CA ILE A 84 -6.37 7.40 -17.62
C ILE A 84 -7.10 7.98 -16.41
N SER A 85 -8.38 7.67 -16.20
CA SER A 85 -9.15 8.13 -15.05
C SER A 85 -8.52 7.68 -13.73
N GLY A 86 -8.11 6.42 -13.61
CA GLY A 86 -7.44 5.90 -12.40
C GLY A 86 -6.11 6.60 -12.13
N LEU A 87 -5.28 6.79 -13.16
CA LEU A 87 -4.01 7.52 -13.05
C LEU A 87 -4.25 8.99 -12.72
N THR A 88 -5.24 9.64 -13.32
CA THR A 88 -5.62 11.01 -12.99
C THR A 88 -6.01 11.10 -11.52
N LEU A 89 -6.87 10.21 -11.02
CA LEU A 89 -7.22 10.17 -9.60
C LEU A 89 -5.97 10.01 -8.72
N VAL A 90 -5.07 9.08 -9.05
CA VAL A 90 -3.83 8.90 -8.30
C VAL A 90 -2.97 10.17 -8.34
N MET A 91 -2.79 10.79 -9.50
CA MET A 91 -1.95 11.98 -9.69
C MET A 91 -2.55 13.24 -9.05
N THR A 92 -3.87 13.33 -8.90
CA THR A 92 -4.55 14.45 -8.24
C THR A 92 -4.84 14.19 -6.76
N ALA A 93 -4.32 13.10 -6.19
CA ALA A 93 -4.69 12.62 -4.85
C ALA A 93 -6.21 12.48 -4.66
N GLY A 94 -6.93 12.21 -5.75
CA GLY A 94 -8.36 11.99 -5.81
C GLY A 94 -9.20 13.27 -5.85
N TYR A 95 -8.61 14.46 -6.00
CA TYR A 95 -9.37 15.70 -6.10
C TYR A 95 -10.34 15.69 -7.28
N PRO A 96 -11.61 16.15 -7.12
CA PRO A 96 -12.29 16.59 -5.88
C PRO A 96 -13.06 15.48 -5.15
N ILE A 97 -13.04 14.25 -5.63
CA ILE A 97 -13.80 13.13 -5.07
C ILE A 97 -13.31 12.78 -3.66
N ALA A 98 -11.99 12.72 -3.47
CA ALA A 98 -11.40 12.26 -2.23
C ALA A 98 -11.62 13.22 -1.05
N SER A 99 -11.88 14.51 -1.30
CA SER A 99 -12.23 15.47 -0.26
C SER A 99 -13.60 15.22 0.39
N GLN A 100 -14.42 14.31 -0.16
CA GLN A 100 -15.69 13.90 0.42
C GLN A 100 -15.54 12.80 1.49
N PHE A 101 -14.39 12.12 1.54
CA PHE A 101 -14.14 11.08 2.53
C PHE A 101 -13.49 11.67 3.79
N LYS A 102 -13.79 11.06 4.95
CA LYS A 102 -13.15 11.41 6.23
C LYS A 102 -11.62 11.24 6.17
N THR A 103 -11.16 10.18 5.50
CA THR A 103 -9.75 9.85 5.28
C THR A 103 -9.55 9.75 3.78
N ASN A 104 -8.55 10.45 3.24
CA ASN A 104 -8.25 10.37 1.82
C ASN A 104 -7.56 9.02 1.53
N PRO A 105 -8.18 8.12 0.74
CA PRO A 105 -7.64 6.78 0.46
C PRO A 105 -6.32 6.79 -0.33
N LEU A 106 -5.98 7.93 -0.96
CA LEU A 106 -4.76 8.13 -1.73
C LEU A 106 -3.70 8.92 -0.96
N ALA A 107 -3.96 9.36 0.28
CA ALA A 107 -2.98 10.09 1.09
C ALA A 107 -1.69 9.27 1.31
N ASP A 108 -1.82 7.94 1.33
CA ASP A 108 -0.69 7.03 1.48
C ASP A 108 0.34 7.11 0.34
N LEU A 109 -0.01 7.68 -0.81
CA LEU A 109 0.90 7.82 -1.94
C LEU A 109 1.81 9.05 -1.84
N TYR A 110 1.60 9.90 -0.83
CA TYR A 110 2.24 11.22 -0.74
C TYR A 110 3.02 11.41 0.56
N GLY A 111 4.08 12.22 0.49
CA GLY A 111 4.79 12.74 1.66
C GLY A 111 5.84 11.83 2.31
N TRP A 112 5.83 10.52 2.04
CA TRP A 112 6.80 9.57 2.62
C TRP A 112 8.26 9.95 2.36
N ARG A 113 8.60 10.42 1.15
CA ARG A 113 9.95 10.89 0.84
C ARG A 113 10.36 12.04 1.75
N SER A 114 9.53 13.09 1.83
CA SER A 114 9.81 14.28 2.64
C SER A 114 9.91 13.95 4.13
N ALA A 115 8.99 13.12 4.64
CA ALA A 115 8.99 12.68 6.02
C ALA A 115 10.25 11.86 6.36
N SER A 116 10.64 10.91 5.51
CA SER A 116 11.86 10.11 5.68
C SER A 116 13.13 10.96 5.57
N THR A 117 13.19 11.92 4.64
CA THR A 117 14.34 12.84 4.54
C THR A 117 14.48 13.65 5.82
N ARG A 118 13.38 14.19 6.35
CA ARG A 118 13.41 14.92 7.63
C ARG A 118 13.80 14.02 8.80
N ALA A 119 13.27 12.79 8.86
CA ALA A 119 13.62 11.82 9.88
C ALA A 119 15.13 11.51 9.85
N ASN A 120 15.72 11.32 8.67
CA ASN A 120 17.16 11.10 8.53
C ASN A 120 18.01 12.25 9.05
N LEU A 121 17.60 13.50 8.78
CA LEU A 121 18.29 14.67 9.32
C LEU A 121 18.24 14.65 10.85
N LEU A 122 17.07 14.41 11.43
CA LEU A 122 16.89 14.35 12.89
C LEU A 122 17.66 13.18 13.54
N VAL A 123 17.75 12.02 12.87
CA VAL A 123 18.58 10.90 13.32
C VAL A 123 20.05 11.30 13.41
N ASN A 124 20.57 11.97 12.38
CA ASN A 124 21.96 12.40 12.35
C ASN A 124 22.25 13.52 13.37
N GLU A 125 21.36 14.51 13.48
CA GLU A 125 21.48 15.63 14.42
C GLU A 125 21.47 15.17 15.89
N LEU A 126 20.55 14.26 16.23
CA LEU A 126 20.37 13.77 17.60
C LEU A 126 21.18 12.51 17.91
N LYS A 127 21.94 12.00 16.93
CA LYS A 127 22.69 10.73 17.00
C LYS A 127 21.80 9.58 17.48
N ALA A 128 20.58 9.53 16.97
CA ALA A 128 19.63 8.47 17.28
C ALA A 128 20.07 7.15 16.64
N SER A 129 19.63 6.03 17.19
CA SER A 129 19.93 4.69 16.66
C SER A 129 19.23 4.42 15.33
N GLY A 130 18.16 5.13 15.00
CA GLY A 130 17.41 5.00 13.75
C GLY A 130 16.02 5.59 13.84
N ILE A 131 15.15 5.18 12.91
CA ILE A 131 13.75 5.59 12.86
C ILE A 131 12.88 4.43 13.35
N ALA A 132 11.96 4.71 14.26
CA ALA A 132 10.99 3.75 14.74
C ALA A 132 9.57 4.07 14.26
N VAL A 133 8.80 3.04 13.97
CA VAL A 133 7.36 3.13 13.66
C VAL A 133 6.61 2.05 14.41
N GLN A 134 5.31 2.24 14.66
CA GLN A 134 4.49 1.31 15.46
C GLN A 134 3.74 0.26 14.60
N ASN A 135 4.00 0.21 13.30
CA ASN A 135 3.36 -0.76 12.40
C ASN A 135 4.24 -1.08 11.19
N TRP A 136 4.35 -2.37 10.86
CA TRP A 136 5.12 -2.90 9.73
C TRP A 136 4.76 -2.26 8.37
N THR A 137 3.50 -1.90 8.13
CA THR A 137 3.12 -1.28 6.85
C THR A 137 3.79 0.09 6.67
N LEU A 138 3.88 0.88 7.76
CA LEU A 138 4.57 2.17 7.75
C LEU A 138 6.07 1.97 7.52
N ALA A 139 6.64 0.93 8.13
CA ALA A 139 8.07 0.62 8.04
C ALA A 139 8.52 0.39 6.58
N SER A 140 7.72 -0.34 5.79
CA SER A 140 8.02 -0.60 4.37
C SER A 140 8.23 0.69 3.57
N ARG A 141 7.39 1.70 3.80
CA ARG A 141 7.45 2.98 3.07
C ARG A 141 8.63 3.82 3.55
N VAL A 142 8.83 3.89 4.86
CA VAL A 142 9.94 4.64 5.45
C VAL A 142 11.28 4.04 5.04
N ALA A 143 11.44 2.71 5.11
CA ALA A 143 12.68 2.01 4.77
C ALA A 143 13.13 2.24 3.32
N TRP A 144 12.20 2.43 2.40
CA TRP A 144 12.55 2.76 1.01
C TRP A 144 13.17 4.16 0.88
N TYR A 145 12.57 5.17 1.53
CA TYR A 145 12.97 6.57 1.39
C TYR A 145 14.03 7.03 2.40
N ALA A 146 14.20 6.32 3.51
CA ALA A 146 15.11 6.69 4.59
C ALA A 146 16.50 6.05 4.47
N LYS A 147 16.81 5.33 3.38
CA LYS A 147 18.13 4.72 3.19
C LYS A 147 19.26 5.75 3.38
N PRO A 148 20.35 5.42 4.09
CA PRO A 148 20.69 4.11 4.67
C PRO A 148 20.27 3.89 6.15
N THR A 149 19.46 4.77 6.73
CA THR A 149 19.10 4.73 8.16
C THR A 149 18.31 3.46 8.52
N PRO A 150 18.65 2.76 9.61
CA PRO A 150 17.91 1.57 10.05
C PRO A 150 16.51 1.92 10.54
N ILE A 151 15.56 1.03 10.23
CA ILE A 151 14.15 1.17 10.58
C ILE A 151 13.76 0.07 11.56
N PHE A 152 13.12 0.46 12.66
CA PHE A 152 12.65 -0.46 13.69
C PHE A 152 11.12 -0.45 13.75
N VAL A 153 10.53 -1.64 13.76
CA VAL A 153 9.10 -1.81 14.01
C VAL A 153 8.90 -2.07 15.49
N LEU A 154 8.13 -1.19 16.14
CA LEU A 154 7.71 -1.38 17.52
C LEU A 154 6.47 -2.26 17.49
N ASP A 155 6.66 -3.56 17.31
CA ASP A 155 5.64 -4.59 17.56
C ASP A 155 6.30 -5.88 18.11
N ASP A 156 5.48 -6.86 18.51
CA ASP A 156 5.96 -8.10 19.11
C ASP A 156 6.17 -9.23 18.09
N ARG A 157 5.88 -9.00 16.82
CA ARG A 157 6.00 -10.01 15.77
C ARG A 157 7.45 -10.10 15.32
N GLN A 158 7.80 -11.25 14.75
CA GLN A 158 8.99 -11.34 13.92
C GLN A 158 8.61 -11.00 12.49
N ASP A 159 9.21 -9.94 11.95
CA ASP A 159 8.98 -9.53 10.58
C ASP A 159 10.29 -9.37 9.78
N GLN A 160 10.17 -8.99 8.51
CA GLN A 160 11.32 -8.81 7.63
C GLN A 160 12.29 -7.71 8.11
N PHE A 161 11.82 -6.73 8.89
CA PHE A 161 12.65 -5.63 9.39
C PHE A 161 13.57 -6.11 10.49
N ASP A 162 13.13 -7.06 11.32
CA ASP A 162 14.01 -7.72 12.29
C ASP A 162 15.19 -8.44 11.62
N LEU A 163 14.96 -9.04 10.44
CA LEU A 163 16.01 -9.70 9.67
C LEU A 163 16.97 -8.70 9.02
N TRP A 164 16.46 -7.56 8.56
CA TRP A 164 17.26 -6.57 7.83
C TRP A 164 18.03 -5.60 8.75
N PHE A 165 17.43 -5.22 9.88
CA PHE A 165 17.94 -4.17 10.76
C PHE A 165 18.15 -4.64 12.20
N GLY A 166 17.67 -5.83 12.56
CA GLY A 166 17.68 -6.31 13.93
C GLY A 166 16.57 -5.68 14.79
N LYS A 167 16.45 -6.18 16.02
CA LYS A 167 15.57 -5.59 17.04
C LYS A 167 16.18 -4.31 17.59
N LEU A 168 15.34 -3.37 17.99
CA LEU A 168 15.78 -2.15 18.68
C LEU A 168 16.41 -2.53 20.04
N PRO A 169 17.70 -2.22 20.27
CA PRO A 169 18.35 -2.53 21.54
C PRO A 169 17.72 -1.76 22.70
N GLU A 170 17.73 -2.37 23.89
CA GLU A 170 17.34 -1.67 25.11
C GLU A 170 18.28 -0.49 25.39
N GLY A 171 17.71 0.59 25.92
CA GLY A 171 18.41 1.86 26.14
C GLY A 171 18.56 2.75 24.91
N SER A 172 18.21 2.27 23.71
CA SER A 172 18.32 3.07 22.47
C SER A 172 17.40 4.28 22.46
N ASN A 173 17.83 5.30 21.69
CA ASN A 173 17.05 6.49 21.37
C ASN A 173 16.72 6.47 19.88
N VAL A 174 15.51 6.88 19.50
CA VAL A 174 15.03 6.80 18.11
C VAL A 174 14.26 8.04 17.72
N ILE A 175 14.15 8.27 16.42
CA ILE A 175 13.14 9.17 15.86
C ILE A 175 11.88 8.35 15.61
N LEU A 176 10.85 8.57 16.41
CA LEU A 176 9.53 8.00 16.19
C LEU A 176 8.82 8.78 15.09
N LEU A 177 8.40 8.08 14.03
CA LEU A 177 7.61 8.64 12.94
C LEU A 177 6.17 8.11 13.02
N ASN A 178 5.22 9.02 13.13
CA ASN A 178 3.79 8.75 13.18
C ASN A 178 3.08 9.40 11.99
N TRP A 179 2.03 8.78 11.44
CA TRP A 179 1.30 9.26 10.26
C TRP A 179 -0.19 9.40 10.57
N SER A 180 -0.80 10.53 10.22
CA SER A 180 -2.16 10.89 10.66
C SER A 180 -3.23 9.87 10.27
N GLU A 181 -3.14 9.25 9.09
CA GLU A 181 -4.13 8.26 8.64
C GLU A 181 -3.92 6.88 9.31
N MET A 182 -2.78 6.68 9.95
CA MET A 182 -2.50 5.53 10.79
C MET A 182 -1.83 5.92 12.13
N SER A 183 -2.48 6.80 12.90
CA SER A 183 -1.91 7.29 14.16
C SER A 183 -1.87 6.22 15.27
N PHE A 184 -0.84 6.31 16.11
CA PHE A 184 -0.66 5.55 17.34
C PHE A 184 -0.30 6.49 18.49
N LYS A 185 -0.68 6.12 19.71
CA LYS A 185 -0.24 6.82 20.91
C LYS A 185 1.28 6.72 21.05
N ALA A 186 1.91 7.71 21.68
CA ALA A 186 3.34 7.65 21.96
C ALA A 186 3.66 6.46 22.88
N PRO A 187 4.64 5.61 22.54
CA PRO A 187 4.98 4.41 23.31
C PRO A 187 5.85 4.77 24.53
N VAL A 188 5.23 5.40 25.54
CA VAL A 188 5.88 5.85 26.77
C VAL A 188 5.24 5.14 27.96
N GLY A 189 6.06 4.59 28.85
CA GLY A 189 5.57 3.89 30.04
C GLY A 189 6.37 2.63 30.37
N GLU A 190 5.78 1.75 31.17
CA GLU A 190 6.45 0.55 31.69
C GLU A 190 6.96 -0.36 30.56
N GLY A 191 8.29 -0.51 30.46
CA GLY A 191 8.95 -1.30 29.43
C GLY A 191 8.97 -0.67 28.03
N GLN A 192 8.42 0.53 27.85
CA GLN A 192 8.51 1.26 26.58
C GLN A 192 9.61 2.35 26.67
N PHE A 193 9.48 3.47 25.95
CA PHE A 193 10.41 4.58 26.11
C PHE A 193 10.18 5.33 27.41
N ARG A 194 11.24 5.92 27.97
CA ARG A 194 11.16 6.80 29.15
C ARG A 194 10.47 8.11 28.83
N THR A 195 10.80 8.69 27.67
CA THR A 195 10.24 9.95 27.20
C THR A 195 10.11 9.92 25.68
N CYS A 196 9.11 10.61 25.15
CA CYS A 196 8.97 10.93 23.74
C CYS A 196 8.62 12.41 23.60
N ARG A 197 9.55 13.22 23.08
CA ARG A 197 9.36 14.65 22.89
C ARG A 197 9.00 14.95 21.43
N PRO A 198 7.93 15.68 21.13
CA PRO A 198 7.63 16.11 19.76
C PRO A 198 8.76 17.01 19.24
N LEU A 199 9.18 16.78 17.99
CA LEU A 199 10.22 17.56 17.32
C LEU A 199 9.65 18.38 16.16
N ASP A 200 8.87 17.75 15.29
CA ASP A 200 8.43 18.34 14.04
C ASP A 200 7.10 17.76 13.56
N ARG A 201 6.38 18.52 12.73
CA ARG A 201 5.13 18.13 12.09
C ARG A 201 5.13 18.56 10.63
N LEU A 202 5.11 17.57 9.73
CA LEU A 202 5.07 17.81 8.29
C LEU A 202 3.65 17.65 7.77
N ARG A 203 3.04 18.75 7.38
CA ARG A 203 1.76 18.76 6.67
C ARG A 203 1.99 18.44 5.20
N ILE A 204 1.28 17.44 4.70
CA ILE A 204 1.31 17.03 3.31
C ILE A 204 0.06 17.54 2.65
N ALA A 205 0.24 18.38 1.63
CA ALA A 205 -0.82 18.89 0.80
C ALA A 205 -0.50 18.63 -0.67
N HIS A 206 -1.54 18.48 -1.48
CA HIS A 206 -1.43 18.33 -2.92
C HIS A 206 -2.54 19.14 -3.58
N LEU A 207 -2.19 19.91 -4.62
CA LEU A 207 -3.12 20.83 -5.30
C LEU A 207 -3.87 21.77 -4.33
N GLY A 208 -3.20 22.23 -3.26
CA GLY A 208 -3.80 23.12 -2.25
C GLY A 208 -4.70 22.42 -1.22
N GLN A 209 -4.93 21.11 -1.34
CA GLN A 209 -5.71 20.35 -0.35
C GLN A 209 -4.81 19.59 0.63
N ALA A 210 -5.14 19.67 1.93
CA ALA A 210 -4.45 18.93 2.97
C ALA A 210 -4.79 17.44 2.88
N LEU A 211 -3.77 16.59 2.69
CA LEU A 211 -3.92 15.14 2.59
C LEU A 211 -3.72 14.47 3.96
N SER A 212 -2.53 14.62 4.53
CA SER A 212 -2.14 13.95 5.78
C SER A 212 -1.08 14.75 6.52
N GLN A 213 -0.71 14.27 7.70
CA GLN A 213 0.37 14.84 8.50
C GLN A 213 1.31 13.73 8.97
N PHE A 214 2.60 14.03 9.01
CA PHE A 214 3.61 13.23 9.70
C PHE A 214 4.06 13.94 10.96
N GLU A 215 4.16 13.21 12.06
CA GLU A 215 4.70 13.71 13.32
C GLU A 215 6.00 12.98 13.63
N LEU A 216 7.04 13.74 13.96
CA LEU A 216 8.35 13.23 14.34
C LEU A 216 8.60 13.56 15.81
N SER A 217 8.96 12.55 16.58
CA SER A 217 9.28 12.69 18.00
C SER A 217 10.61 12.04 18.33
N TYR A 218 11.35 12.60 19.28
CA TYR A 218 12.54 11.98 19.83
C TYR A 218 12.16 11.13 21.03
N CYS A 219 12.29 9.81 20.90
CA CYS A 219 11.98 8.86 21.95
C CYS A 219 13.26 8.29 22.55
N GLN A 220 13.36 8.23 23.88
CA GLN A 220 14.61 7.95 24.58
C GLN A 220 14.50 6.80 25.59
N GLY A 221 15.55 5.98 25.65
CA GLY A 221 15.69 4.87 26.58
C GLY A 221 14.63 3.80 26.39
N TRP A 222 14.70 3.06 25.27
CA TRP A 222 13.82 1.94 24.99
C TRP A 222 13.89 0.85 26.07
N GLY A 223 12.74 0.37 26.56
CA GLY A 223 12.64 -0.64 27.62
C GLY A 223 12.36 -2.07 27.16
N GLY A 224 12.32 -2.34 25.84
CA GLY A 224 12.21 -3.70 25.30
C GLY A 224 10.81 -4.27 25.10
N LYS A 225 9.74 -3.64 25.59
CA LYS A 225 8.36 -4.11 25.43
C LYS A 225 7.62 -3.27 24.40
N SER A 226 7.14 -3.90 23.33
CA SER A 226 6.25 -3.23 22.40
C SER A 226 4.78 -3.37 22.81
N LYS A 227 4.01 -2.29 22.65
CA LYS A 227 2.56 -2.29 22.85
C LYS A 227 1.94 -1.17 22.02
N PRO A 228 1.88 -1.30 20.69
CA PRO A 228 1.37 -0.26 19.82
C PRO A 228 -0.14 -0.09 20.05
N GLU A 229 -0.56 1.10 20.47
CA GLU A 229 -1.96 1.42 20.69
C GLU A 229 -2.44 2.41 19.63
N ARG A 230 -3.40 1.99 18.79
CA ARG A 230 -3.99 2.86 17.78
C ARG A 230 -4.67 4.05 18.46
N GLU A 231 -4.31 5.24 18.04
CA GLU A 231 -5.08 6.41 18.41
C GLU A 231 -6.33 6.45 17.54
N ALA A 232 -7.50 6.73 18.15
CA ALA A 232 -8.70 6.95 17.36
C ALA A 232 -8.39 8.07 16.36
N LEU A 233 -8.75 7.87 15.08
CA LEU A 233 -8.61 8.91 14.06
C LEU A 233 -9.30 10.16 14.58
N SER A 234 -8.49 11.12 15.04
CA SER A 234 -8.97 12.42 15.48
C SER A 234 -9.72 13.00 14.31
N LEU A 235 -11.05 13.03 14.44
CA LEU A 235 -11.92 13.85 13.60
C LEU A 235 -11.31 15.24 13.74
N ARG A 236 -10.63 15.73 12.69
CA ARG A 236 -10.05 17.08 12.74
C ARG A 236 -11.16 18.03 13.22
N PRO A 237 -10.86 19.02 14.08
CA PRO A 237 -11.75 20.16 14.25
C PRO A 237 -11.94 20.87 12.91
#